data_AF-A0A1F5VIN4-F1
#
_entry.id   AF-A0A1F5VIN4-F1
#
_cell.length_a   1.000
_cell.length_b   1.000
_cell.length_c   1.000
_cell.angle_alpha   90.00
_cell.angle_beta   90.00
_cell.angle_gamma   90.00
#
_symmetry.space_group_name_H-M   'P 1'
#
loop_
_entity.id
_entity.type
_entity.pdbx_description
1 polymer ?
#
loop_
_entity_poly.entity_id
_entity_poly.type
_entity_poly.pdbx_seq_one_letter_code
_entity_poly.pdbx_strand_id
1 'polypeptide(L)'
;MSVKIPLVELQYLLRNSCSRETSDTPDRWTPENPLFGHCAVIAAIFQDFYGGWIKRALFPKKWADKFGSRSHYWNEGIAFNSDLPENFDLSRDQFPKEFPYNDFVGGKVGEMSKNKNWRDYVLSFPATWNRYEVLRERVAGFLKSNALFADERFQRAWGLAFSGFYGESKCPKMRFACSVYDKTGNLITESTNKNFCAEFGKERLCSFDGSTCIRLGMPSRTDATLGDCGHAPIWCLAKVFELGWKPSDLPMLDFYEAGFYPDGSPWWRTEPSYTCTYCENMFAIFGLDKIYGAFGGAWHPLWTKDSLYTSTEYAKGTKKA
;
A
#
# COMPACT_ATOMS: atom_id res chain seq x y z
N MET A 1 -6.61 -11.97 -18.03
CA MET A 1 -6.63 -10.50 -18.21
C MET A 1 -5.19 -10.06 -18.44
N SER A 2 -4.90 -9.11 -19.35
CA SER A 2 -3.52 -8.70 -19.67
C SER A 2 -3.05 -7.45 -18.93
N VAL A 3 -3.88 -6.89 -18.03
CA VAL A 3 -3.51 -5.71 -17.24
C VAL A 3 -2.74 -6.19 -16.03
N LYS A 4 -1.44 -5.92 -16.00
CA LYS A 4 -0.62 -6.10 -14.80
C LYS A 4 -0.91 -4.92 -13.88
N ILE A 5 -1.50 -5.20 -12.72
CA ILE A 5 -1.65 -4.21 -11.64
C ILE A 5 -0.61 -4.52 -10.58
N PRO A 6 0.06 -3.54 -9.98
CA PRO A 6 1.02 -3.80 -8.91
C PRO A 6 0.39 -4.45 -7.69
N LEU A 7 1.26 -5.12 -6.94
CA LEU A 7 0.84 -6.13 -5.99
C LEU A 7 -0.04 -5.57 -4.89
N VAL A 8 0.31 -4.39 -4.42
CA VAL A 8 -0.43 -3.69 -3.38
C VAL A 8 -1.84 -3.35 -3.77
N GLU A 9 -2.05 -3.05 -5.05
CA GLU A 9 -3.35 -2.68 -5.54
C GLU A 9 -4.20 -3.91 -5.55
N LEU A 10 -3.65 -5.03 -6.03
CA LEU A 10 -4.32 -6.31 -5.90
C LEU A 10 -4.62 -6.67 -4.44
N GLN A 11 -3.70 -6.45 -3.51
CA GLN A 11 -3.92 -6.67 -2.08
C GLN A 11 -5.05 -5.79 -1.53
N TYR A 12 -5.03 -4.49 -1.85
CA TYR A 12 -6.06 -3.54 -1.47
C TYR A 12 -7.42 -3.90 -2.07
N LEU A 13 -7.46 -4.16 -3.38
CA LEU A 13 -8.65 -4.55 -4.13
C LEU A 13 -9.26 -5.82 -3.54
N LEU A 14 -8.46 -6.86 -3.31
CA LEU A 14 -8.93 -8.10 -2.72
C LEU A 14 -9.46 -7.88 -1.31
N ARG A 15 -8.69 -7.19 -0.45
CA ARG A 15 -9.11 -6.90 0.93
C ARG A 15 -10.45 -6.17 1.00
N ASN A 16 -10.68 -5.21 0.10
CA ASN A 16 -11.92 -4.43 0.03
C ASN A 16 -13.04 -5.12 -0.77
N SER A 17 -12.73 -6.16 -1.54
CA SER A 17 -13.72 -6.96 -2.27
C SER A 17 -14.24 -8.15 -1.47
N CYS A 18 -13.42 -8.64 -0.52
CA CYS A 18 -13.77 -9.73 0.37
C CYS A 18 -14.91 -9.35 1.33
N SER A 19 -15.79 -10.30 1.57
CA SER A 19 -17.01 -10.13 2.36
C SER A 19 -17.42 -11.46 2.99
N ARG A 20 -18.43 -11.42 3.86
CA ARG A 20 -19.07 -12.64 4.37
C ARG A 20 -19.54 -13.57 3.24
N GLU A 21 -20.12 -13.02 2.18
CA GLU A 21 -20.66 -13.78 1.04
C GLU A 21 -19.58 -14.55 0.26
N THR A 22 -18.39 -13.98 0.15
CA THR A 22 -17.27 -14.56 -0.63
C THR A 22 -16.37 -15.46 0.21
N SER A 23 -16.64 -15.60 1.51
CA SER A 23 -15.88 -16.45 2.43
C SER A 23 -16.32 -17.91 2.37
N ASP A 24 -15.38 -18.84 2.54
CA ASP A 24 -15.65 -20.27 2.74
C ASP A 24 -16.25 -20.56 4.12
N THR A 25 -16.01 -19.65 5.07
CA THR A 25 -16.40 -19.75 6.48
C THR A 25 -17.09 -18.45 6.90
N PRO A 26 -18.29 -18.17 6.36
CA PRO A 26 -18.98 -16.88 6.52
C PRO A 26 -19.30 -16.54 7.99
N ASP A 27 -19.43 -17.55 8.85
CA ASP A 27 -19.65 -17.44 10.29
C ASP A 27 -18.43 -16.87 11.04
N ARG A 28 -17.23 -17.04 10.50
CA ARG A 28 -15.96 -16.59 11.11
C ARG A 28 -15.39 -15.32 10.48
N TRP A 29 -15.95 -14.90 9.34
CA TRP A 29 -15.57 -13.66 8.69
C TRP A 29 -16.02 -12.45 9.49
N THR A 30 -15.12 -11.47 9.67
CA THR A 30 -15.43 -10.18 10.28
C THR A 30 -14.82 -9.03 9.47
N PRO A 31 -15.33 -7.79 9.61
CA PRO A 31 -14.70 -6.62 8.98
C PRO A 31 -13.24 -6.41 9.38
N GLU A 32 -12.85 -6.79 10.60
CA GLU A 32 -11.49 -6.70 11.12
C GLU A 32 -10.56 -7.77 10.52
N ASN A 33 -11.12 -8.91 10.11
CA ASN A 33 -10.41 -9.98 9.41
C ASN A 33 -11.09 -10.32 8.07
N PRO A 34 -11.02 -9.42 7.07
CA PRO A 34 -11.79 -9.55 5.84
C PRO A 34 -11.29 -10.70 4.95
N LEU A 35 -10.08 -11.21 5.18
CA LEU A 35 -9.47 -12.25 4.36
C LEU A 35 -9.80 -13.67 4.84
N PHE A 36 -10.48 -13.80 5.98
CA PHE A 36 -10.79 -15.10 6.57
C PHE A 36 -11.65 -15.97 5.64
N GLY A 37 -11.19 -17.17 5.33
CA GLY A 37 -11.88 -18.12 4.45
C GLY A 37 -11.77 -17.80 2.96
N HIS A 38 -10.83 -16.95 2.53
CA HIS A 38 -10.69 -16.53 1.12
C HIS A 38 -9.46 -17.09 0.40
N CYS A 39 -8.62 -17.91 1.06
CA CYS A 39 -7.32 -18.34 0.51
C CYS A 39 -7.39 -18.95 -0.89
N ALA A 40 -8.35 -19.84 -1.13
CA ALA A 40 -8.58 -20.49 -2.42
C ALA A 40 -8.89 -19.49 -3.55
N VAL A 41 -9.86 -18.61 -3.34
CA VAL A 41 -10.33 -17.66 -4.36
C VAL A 41 -9.33 -16.51 -4.56
N ILE A 42 -8.66 -16.06 -3.49
CA ILE A 42 -7.58 -15.07 -3.57
C ILE A 42 -6.41 -15.62 -4.38
N ALA A 43 -5.98 -16.86 -4.13
CA ALA A 43 -4.86 -17.45 -4.87
C ALA A 43 -5.20 -17.64 -6.37
N ALA A 44 -6.46 -17.92 -6.70
CA ALA A 44 -6.94 -18.00 -8.07
C ALA A 44 -6.95 -16.63 -8.76
N ILE A 45 -7.45 -15.58 -8.10
CA ILE A 45 -7.41 -14.22 -8.65
C ILE A 45 -5.98 -13.73 -8.78
N PHE A 46 -5.11 -13.99 -7.81
CA PHE A 46 -3.69 -13.63 -7.90
C PHE A 46 -3.05 -14.20 -9.17
N GLN A 47 -3.31 -15.49 -9.45
CA GLN A 47 -2.82 -16.15 -10.64
C GLN A 47 -3.35 -15.52 -11.94
N ASP A 48 -4.53 -14.88 -11.94
CA ASP A 48 -5.06 -14.17 -13.12
C ASP A 48 -4.23 -12.93 -13.51
N PHE A 49 -3.54 -12.32 -12.53
CA PHE A 49 -2.70 -11.12 -12.72
C PHE A 49 -1.21 -11.44 -12.82
N TYR A 50 -0.74 -12.42 -12.05
CA TYR A 50 0.69 -12.71 -11.86
C TYR A 50 1.14 -14.08 -12.37
N GLY A 51 0.19 -14.95 -12.73
CA GLY A 51 0.49 -16.35 -13.05
C GLY A 51 1.01 -17.12 -11.83
N GLY A 52 2.02 -17.97 -12.05
CA GLY A 52 2.54 -18.88 -11.04
C GLY A 52 1.61 -20.05 -10.74
N TRP A 53 1.86 -20.71 -9.61
CA TRP A 53 1.19 -21.94 -9.21
C TRP A 53 0.43 -21.78 -7.89
N ILE A 54 -0.73 -22.43 -7.77
CA ILE A 54 -1.44 -22.49 -6.48
C ILE A 54 -0.99 -23.72 -5.71
N LYS A 55 -0.38 -23.49 -4.55
CA LYS A 55 -0.02 -24.51 -3.56
C LYS A 55 -1.18 -24.84 -2.65
N ARG A 56 -1.07 -25.99 -1.98
CA ARG A 56 -2.00 -26.43 -0.96
C ARG A 56 -1.27 -27.17 0.16
N ALA A 57 -1.69 -26.93 1.39
CA ALA A 57 -1.32 -27.77 2.52
C ALA A 57 -2.52 -28.01 3.43
N LEU A 58 -2.53 -29.16 4.10
CA LEU A 58 -3.51 -29.47 5.14
C LEU A 58 -3.04 -28.96 6.48
N PHE A 59 -3.92 -28.29 7.21
CA PHE A 59 -3.63 -27.86 8.57
C PHE A 59 -3.46 -29.06 9.51
N PRO A 60 -2.58 -28.97 10.53
CA PRO A 60 -2.64 -29.88 11.66
C PRO A 60 -4.05 -29.89 12.28
N LYS A 61 -4.52 -31.05 12.75
CA LYS A 61 -5.91 -31.21 13.27
C LYS A 61 -6.35 -30.09 14.21
N LYS A 62 -5.48 -29.73 15.18
CA LYS A 62 -5.75 -28.65 16.16
C LYS A 62 -6.06 -27.28 15.53
N TRP A 63 -5.51 -27.00 14.35
CA TRP A 63 -5.71 -25.76 13.61
C TRP A 63 -6.87 -25.85 12.62
N ALA A 64 -7.08 -27.03 12.03
CA ALA A 64 -8.22 -27.24 11.14
C ALA A 64 -9.56 -26.91 11.82
N ASP A 65 -9.74 -27.37 13.07
CA ASP A 65 -10.95 -27.09 13.85
C ASP A 65 -11.09 -25.58 14.16
N LYS A 66 -9.97 -24.92 14.49
CA LYS A 66 -9.91 -23.47 14.77
C LYS A 66 -10.14 -22.59 13.55
N PHE A 67 -9.81 -23.04 12.35
CA PHE A 67 -10.06 -22.30 11.12
C PHE A 67 -11.38 -22.68 10.45
N GLY A 68 -11.98 -23.82 10.81
CA GLY A 68 -13.20 -24.30 10.15
C GLY A 68 -12.93 -24.80 8.73
N SER A 69 -11.66 -25.00 8.39
CA SER A 69 -11.20 -25.49 7.10
C SER A 69 -10.04 -26.45 7.32
N ARG A 70 -9.90 -27.44 6.43
CA ARG A 70 -8.82 -28.43 6.51
C ARG A 70 -7.58 -28.04 5.71
N SER A 71 -7.66 -27.05 4.83
CA SER A 71 -6.58 -26.72 3.91
C SER A 71 -6.42 -25.24 3.67
N HIS A 72 -5.19 -24.86 3.37
CA HIS A 72 -4.82 -23.52 2.94
C HIS A 72 -4.29 -23.52 1.51
N TYR A 73 -4.42 -22.38 0.82
CA TYR A 73 -3.93 -22.17 -0.53
C TYR A 73 -3.17 -20.85 -0.62
N TRP A 74 -2.06 -20.86 -1.35
CA TRP A 74 -1.22 -19.68 -1.62
C TRP A 74 -0.50 -19.84 -2.95
N ASN A 75 0.23 -18.83 -3.41
CA ASN A 75 0.93 -18.83 -4.69
C ASN A 75 2.43 -19.11 -4.55
N GLU A 76 3.02 -19.80 -5.52
CA GLU A 76 4.47 -20.04 -5.65
C GLU A 76 4.91 -19.88 -7.11
N GLY A 77 6.20 -19.65 -7.35
CA GLY A 77 6.80 -19.78 -8.68
C GLY A 77 6.34 -18.70 -9.66
N ILE A 78 6.27 -17.46 -9.18
CA ILE A 78 5.88 -16.29 -9.95
C ILE A 78 6.99 -16.01 -10.97
N ALA A 79 6.78 -16.46 -12.20
CA ALA A 79 7.83 -16.62 -13.21
C ALA A 79 8.34 -15.31 -13.84
N PHE A 80 7.81 -14.15 -13.46
CA PHE A 80 8.05 -12.92 -14.21
C PHE A 80 8.56 -11.79 -13.32
N ASN A 81 9.88 -11.61 -13.33
CA ASN A 81 10.57 -10.35 -13.04
C ASN A 81 10.16 -9.68 -11.72
N SER A 82 9.96 -10.49 -10.68
CA SER A 82 9.35 -10.02 -9.45
C SER A 82 10.34 -10.15 -8.29
N ASP A 83 10.62 -9.04 -7.62
CA ASP A 83 11.19 -9.00 -6.26
C ASP A 83 10.27 -9.67 -5.20
N LEU A 84 9.32 -10.51 -5.65
CA LEU A 84 8.38 -11.22 -4.81
C LEU A 84 9.03 -12.50 -4.27
N PRO A 85 8.74 -12.84 -3.00
CA PRO A 85 9.25 -14.06 -2.41
C PRO A 85 8.72 -15.29 -3.14
N GLU A 86 9.49 -16.39 -3.08
CA GLU A 86 9.16 -17.67 -3.71
C GLU A 86 7.75 -18.17 -3.32
N ASN A 87 7.36 -17.97 -2.07
CA ASN A 87 6.02 -18.25 -1.55
C ASN A 87 5.32 -16.93 -1.24
N PHE A 88 4.13 -16.75 -1.79
CA PHE A 88 3.39 -15.51 -1.67
C PHE A 88 1.91 -15.76 -1.37
N ASP A 89 1.38 -15.06 -0.36
CA ASP A 89 0.03 -15.31 0.18
C ASP A 89 -0.65 -14.00 0.57
N LEU A 90 -1.52 -13.51 -0.30
CA LEU A 90 -2.35 -12.32 -0.03
C LEU A 90 -3.43 -12.54 1.02
N SER A 91 -3.59 -13.77 1.49
CA SER A 91 -4.53 -14.13 2.56
C SER A 91 -3.84 -14.44 3.89
N ARG A 92 -2.52 -14.16 4.01
CA ARG A 92 -1.73 -14.41 5.23
C ARG A 92 -2.35 -13.80 6.48
N ASP A 93 -2.89 -12.59 6.39
CA ASP A 93 -3.43 -11.87 7.57
C ASP A 93 -4.71 -12.52 8.13
N GLN A 94 -5.25 -13.57 7.50
CA GLN A 94 -6.33 -14.35 8.09
C GLN A 94 -5.91 -15.11 9.34
N PHE A 95 -4.60 -15.38 9.49
CA PHE A 95 -4.06 -16.19 10.56
C PHE A 95 -3.74 -15.37 11.81
N PRO A 96 -4.08 -15.87 13.00
CA PRO A 96 -3.71 -15.22 14.25
C PRO A 96 -2.20 -15.39 14.50
N LYS A 97 -1.62 -14.54 15.34
CA LYS A 97 -0.17 -14.48 15.58
C LYS A 97 0.41 -15.79 16.11
N GLU A 98 -0.37 -16.56 16.86
CA GLU A 98 0.02 -17.86 17.41
C GLU A 98 0.08 -18.99 16.37
N PHE A 99 -0.45 -18.79 15.16
CA PHE A 99 -0.34 -19.78 14.09
C PHE A 99 1.10 -19.82 13.58
N PRO A 100 1.77 -20.99 13.52
CA PRO A 100 3.14 -21.12 13.03
C PRO A 100 3.21 -21.01 11.50
N TYR A 101 2.81 -19.86 10.97
CA TYR A 101 2.57 -19.64 9.53
C TYR A 101 3.81 -19.95 8.68
N ASN A 102 4.97 -19.41 9.07
CA ASN A 102 6.21 -19.59 8.31
C ASN A 102 6.63 -21.08 8.27
N ASP A 103 6.45 -21.82 9.37
CA ASP A 103 6.73 -23.26 9.39
C ASP A 103 5.70 -24.06 8.57
N PHE A 104 4.46 -23.57 8.48
CA PHE A 104 3.40 -24.20 7.71
C PHE A 104 3.64 -24.06 6.20
N VAL A 105 3.87 -22.85 5.70
CA VAL A 105 4.19 -22.64 4.28
C VAL A 105 5.55 -23.24 3.90
N GLY A 106 6.48 -23.35 4.86
CA GLY A 106 7.75 -24.06 4.71
C GLY A 106 7.65 -25.58 4.83
N GLY A 107 6.46 -26.15 5.05
CA GLY A 107 6.23 -27.60 5.09
C GLY A 107 6.77 -28.32 6.33
N LYS A 108 7.16 -27.60 7.39
CA LYS A 108 7.58 -28.20 8.68
C LYS A 108 6.40 -28.62 9.55
N VAL A 109 5.24 -27.99 9.35
CA VAL A 109 3.98 -28.36 10.01
C VAL A 109 2.86 -28.48 8.99
N GLY A 110 1.92 -29.38 9.24
CA GLY A 110 0.85 -29.70 8.29
C GLY A 110 1.29 -30.74 7.25
N GLU A 111 0.46 -30.96 6.24
CA GLU A 111 0.74 -31.92 5.16
C GLU A 111 0.75 -31.21 3.82
N MET A 112 1.95 -31.07 3.23
CA MET A 112 2.12 -30.47 1.90
C MET A 112 1.53 -31.37 0.83
N SER A 113 0.67 -30.80 -0.01
CA SER A 113 0.15 -31.52 -1.16
C SER A 113 1.23 -31.75 -2.21
N LYS A 114 1.27 -32.95 -2.81
CA LYS A 114 2.25 -33.31 -3.87
C LYS A 114 1.96 -32.64 -5.21
N ASN A 115 0.69 -32.30 -5.49
CA ASN A 115 0.32 -31.59 -6.71
C ASN A 115 0.82 -30.14 -6.62
N LYS A 116 1.43 -29.67 -7.72
CA LYS A 116 2.07 -28.35 -7.81
C LYS A 116 1.10 -27.25 -8.23
N ASN A 117 -0.06 -27.56 -8.79
CA ASN A 117 -1.05 -26.55 -9.18
C ASN A 117 -2.47 -27.00 -8.82
N TRP A 118 -3.12 -26.26 -7.93
CA TRP A 118 -4.44 -26.58 -7.41
C TRP A 118 -5.58 -25.76 -8.03
N ARG A 119 -5.31 -24.88 -9.01
CA ARG A 119 -6.35 -24.00 -9.59
C ARG A 119 -7.57 -24.78 -10.08
N ASP A 120 -7.35 -25.72 -11.00
CA ASP A 120 -8.45 -26.46 -11.63
C ASP A 120 -9.27 -27.25 -10.60
N TYR A 121 -8.58 -27.84 -9.62
CA TYR A 121 -9.26 -28.52 -8.50
C TYR A 121 -10.11 -27.54 -7.68
N VAL A 122 -9.54 -26.42 -7.24
CA VAL A 122 -10.22 -25.45 -6.39
C VAL A 122 -11.46 -24.87 -7.09
N LEU A 123 -11.33 -24.56 -8.39
CA LEU A 123 -12.40 -24.00 -9.21
C LEU A 123 -13.38 -25.05 -9.76
N SER A 124 -13.11 -26.35 -9.59
CA SER A 124 -14.06 -27.41 -9.96
C SER A 124 -15.28 -27.48 -9.04
N PHE A 125 -15.20 -26.91 -7.84
CA PHE A 125 -16.30 -26.89 -6.88
C PHE A 125 -17.24 -25.70 -7.17
N PRO A 126 -18.54 -25.92 -7.43
CA PRO A 126 -19.47 -24.83 -7.79
C PRO A 126 -19.53 -23.71 -6.76
N ALA A 127 -19.49 -24.03 -5.46
CA ALA A 127 -19.52 -23.03 -4.40
C ALA A 127 -18.25 -22.14 -4.39
N THR A 128 -17.08 -22.71 -4.71
CA THR A 128 -15.83 -21.96 -4.80
C THR A 128 -15.78 -21.14 -6.09
N TRP A 129 -16.25 -21.70 -7.20
CA TRP A 129 -16.40 -20.98 -8.46
C TRP A 129 -17.27 -19.73 -8.30
N ASN A 130 -18.45 -19.86 -7.67
CA ASN A 130 -19.35 -18.73 -7.44
C ASN A 130 -18.69 -17.62 -6.62
N ARG A 131 -17.99 -17.97 -5.53
CA ARG A 131 -17.24 -17.00 -4.72
C ARG A 131 -16.11 -16.34 -5.51
N TYR A 132 -15.41 -17.10 -6.33
CA TYR A 132 -14.36 -16.59 -7.22
C TYR A 132 -14.92 -15.58 -8.23
N GLU A 133 -16.01 -15.89 -8.92
CA GLU A 133 -16.63 -14.99 -9.89
C GLU A 133 -17.07 -13.67 -9.25
N VAL A 134 -17.78 -13.73 -8.11
CA VAL A 134 -18.22 -12.53 -7.36
C VAL A 134 -17.02 -11.68 -6.92
N LEU A 135 -15.99 -12.32 -6.35
CA LEU A 135 -14.80 -11.60 -5.88
C LEU A 135 -14.02 -10.99 -7.06
N ARG A 136 -13.89 -11.72 -8.18
CA ARG A 136 -13.22 -11.24 -9.39
C ARG A 136 -13.95 -10.04 -10.00
N GLU A 137 -15.28 -10.09 -10.07
CA GLU A 137 -16.10 -8.97 -10.55
C GLU A 137 -15.94 -7.73 -9.68
N ARG A 138 -15.90 -7.88 -8.35
CA ARG A 138 -15.65 -6.76 -7.43
C ARG A 138 -14.27 -6.16 -7.61
N VAL A 139 -13.23 -7.00 -7.71
CA VAL A 139 -11.86 -6.55 -8.00
C VAL A 139 -11.82 -5.78 -9.32
N ALA A 140 -12.44 -6.31 -10.38
CA ALA A 140 -12.50 -5.64 -11.67
C ALA A 140 -13.30 -4.33 -11.62
N GLY A 141 -14.39 -4.28 -10.84
CA GLY A 141 -15.19 -3.09 -10.62
C GLY A 141 -14.39 -1.98 -9.92
N PHE A 142 -13.70 -2.32 -8.82
CA PHE A 142 -12.84 -1.38 -8.12
C PHE A 142 -11.69 -0.90 -9.00
N LEU A 143 -11.04 -1.81 -9.73
CA LEU A 143 -9.96 -1.47 -10.65
C LEU A 143 -10.43 -0.47 -11.73
N LYS A 144 -11.60 -0.70 -12.33
CA LYS A 144 -12.19 0.21 -13.32
C LYS A 144 -12.62 1.55 -12.71
N SER A 145 -13.00 1.56 -11.44
CA SER A 145 -13.47 2.77 -10.75
C SER A 145 -12.35 3.73 -10.35
N ASN A 146 -11.09 3.27 -10.35
CA ASN A 146 -9.96 4.03 -9.84
C ASN A 146 -8.88 4.18 -10.91
N ALA A 147 -8.87 5.35 -11.58
CA ALA A 147 -7.93 5.63 -12.66
C ALA A 147 -6.48 5.68 -12.20
N LEU A 148 -6.21 5.97 -10.92
CA LEU A 148 -4.83 5.98 -10.39
C LEU A 148 -4.16 4.61 -10.45
N PHE A 149 -4.92 3.52 -10.41
CA PHE A 149 -4.35 2.17 -10.51
C PHE A 149 -3.79 1.85 -11.91
N ALA A 150 -4.09 2.67 -12.92
CA ALA A 150 -3.44 2.58 -14.22
C ALA A 150 -2.39 3.70 -14.43
N ASP A 151 -2.25 4.63 -13.48
CA ASP A 151 -1.39 5.80 -13.62
C ASP A 151 0.06 5.47 -13.25
N GLU A 152 0.98 5.59 -14.20
CA GLU A 152 2.39 5.24 -14.02
C GLU A 152 3.08 6.03 -12.89
N ARG A 153 2.63 7.25 -12.60
CA ARG A 153 3.19 8.08 -11.52
C ARG A 153 2.78 7.53 -10.17
N PHE A 154 1.54 7.06 -10.05
CA PHE A 154 1.06 6.39 -8.84
C PHE A 154 1.82 5.08 -8.60
N GLN A 155 2.05 4.30 -9.66
CA GLN A 155 2.85 3.07 -9.57
C GLN A 155 4.29 3.30 -9.20
N ARG A 156 4.91 4.34 -9.76
CA ARG A 156 6.24 4.78 -9.37
C ARG A 156 6.29 5.21 -7.91
N ALA A 157 5.32 6.01 -7.46
CA ALA A 157 5.25 6.46 -6.07
C ALA A 157 5.11 5.26 -5.09
N TRP A 158 4.31 4.26 -5.44
CA TRP A 158 4.21 3.06 -4.65
C TRP A 158 5.51 2.26 -4.63
N GLY A 159 6.09 1.98 -5.81
CA GLY A 159 7.36 1.29 -5.93
C GLY A 159 8.45 1.99 -5.10
N LEU A 160 8.51 3.31 -5.13
CA LEU A 160 9.46 4.10 -4.34
C LEU A 160 9.21 3.97 -2.82
N ALA A 161 7.96 3.90 -2.38
CA ALA A 161 7.62 3.76 -0.96
C ALA A 161 7.97 2.36 -0.38
N PHE A 162 8.12 1.32 -1.20
CA PHE A 162 8.25 -0.08 -0.75
C PHE A 162 9.40 -0.90 -1.36
N SER A 163 10.12 -0.42 -2.39
CA SER A 163 11.07 -1.24 -3.18
C SER A 163 12.36 -1.65 -2.46
N GLY A 164 12.66 -1.18 -1.25
CA GLY A 164 13.82 -1.64 -0.46
C GLY A 164 15.22 -1.35 -1.04
N PHE A 165 15.35 -0.98 -2.33
CA PHE A 165 16.63 -0.85 -3.01
C PHE A 165 17.17 0.58 -3.06
N TYR A 166 16.31 1.61 -3.05
CA TYR A 166 16.75 3.01 -2.99
C TYR A 166 15.73 3.90 -2.28
N GLY A 167 16.03 4.29 -1.04
CA GLY A 167 15.27 5.36 -0.36
C GLY A 167 13.85 4.98 0.07
N GLU A 168 13.62 3.74 0.49
CA GLU A 168 12.33 3.32 1.04
C GLU A 168 11.90 4.21 2.22
N SER A 169 10.59 4.44 2.33
CA SER A 169 10.03 4.96 3.57
C SER A 169 10.00 3.82 4.59
N LYS A 170 10.84 3.92 5.62
CA LYS A 170 10.80 3.00 6.77
C LYS A 170 9.74 3.40 7.80
N CYS A 171 8.88 4.37 7.50
CA CYS A 171 7.97 4.88 8.50
C CYS A 171 6.87 3.85 8.83
N PRO A 172 6.73 3.42 10.10
CA PRO A 172 5.72 2.44 10.49
C PRO A 172 4.31 3.05 10.62
N LYS A 173 4.18 4.38 10.53
CA LYS A 173 2.88 5.06 10.59
C LYS A 173 2.24 5.22 9.22
N MET A 174 2.99 5.82 8.29
CA MET A 174 2.54 6.21 6.96
C MET A 174 3.77 6.38 6.07
N ARG A 175 3.70 5.84 4.86
CA ARG A 175 4.73 5.96 3.84
C ARG A 175 4.26 6.93 2.77
N PHE A 176 5.08 7.91 2.45
CA PHE A 176 4.82 8.92 1.44
C PHE A 176 5.92 8.86 0.40
N ALA A 177 5.52 9.00 -0.86
CA ALA A 177 6.43 9.19 -1.97
C ALA A 177 6.00 10.44 -2.74
N CYS A 178 6.98 11.17 -3.23
CA CYS A 178 6.77 12.31 -4.10
C CYS A 178 7.68 12.19 -5.32
N SER A 179 7.13 12.51 -6.48
CA SER A 179 7.85 12.58 -7.76
C SER A 179 7.58 13.92 -8.40
N VAL A 180 8.59 14.49 -9.05
CA VAL A 180 8.53 15.80 -9.71
C VAL A 180 8.76 15.61 -11.20
N TYR A 181 7.90 16.20 -12.01
CA TYR A 181 7.97 16.14 -13.46
C TYR A 181 8.04 17.55 -14.06
N ASP A 182 8.66 17.69 -15.22
CA ASP A 182 8.54 18.91 -16.02
C ASP A 182 7.22 18.93 -16.82
N LYS A 183 6.93 20.04 -17.50
CA LYS A 183 5.72 20.19 -18.34
C LYS A 183 5.65 19.26 -19.54
N THR A 184 6.75 18.61 -19.92
CA THR A 184 6.78 17.61 -20.99
C THR A 184 6.56 16.18 -20.47
N GLY A 185 6.47 16.01 -19.15
CA GLY A 185 6.26 14.73 -18.49
C GLY A 185 7.55 13.97 -18.16
N ASN A 186 8.73 14.60 -18.28
CA ASN A 186 9.97 13.95 -17.87
C ASN A 186 10.10 13.98 -16.35
N LEU A 187 10.50 12.85 -15.75
CA LEU A 187 10.82 12.77 -14.34
C LEU A 187 12.10 13.57 -14.04
N ILE A 188 12.01 14.56 -13.16
CA ILE A 188 13.13 15.38 -12.69
C ILE A 188 13.75 14.77 -11.44
N THR A 189 12.94 14.43 -10.45
CA THR A 189 13.41 13.82 -9.20
C THR A 189 12.30 13.09 -8.47
N GLU A 190 12.67 12.28 -7.49
CA GLU A 190 11.72 11.62 -6.60
C GLU A 190 12.34 11.36 -5.22
N SER A 191 11.50 11.26 -4.20
CA SER A 191 11.91 10.94 -2.83
C SER A 191 10.75 10.39 -2.01
N THR A 192 11.09 9.77 -0.88
CA THR A 192 10.13 9.36 0.15
C THR A 192 10.26 10.22 1.41
N ASN A 193 9.33 10.05 2.35
CA ASN A 193 9.55 10.51 3.71
C ASN A 193 10.57 9.61 4.43
N LYS A 194 11.60 10.22 5.01
CA LYS A 194 12.73 9.52 5.64
C LYS A 194 13.28 10.31 6.81
N ASN A 195 13.99 9.61 7.69
CA ASN A 195 14.58 10.19 8.89
C ASN A 195 15.71 11.17 8.50
N PHE A 196 15.56 12.46 8.78
CA PHE A 196 16.61 13.45 8.48
C PHE A 196 17.79 13.30 9.43
N CYS A 197 17.57 12.88 10.69
CA CYS A 197 18.66 12.68 11.65
C CYS A 197 19.64 11.56 11.29
N ALA A 198 19.30 10.72 10.30
CA ALA A 198 20.23 9.73 9.75
C ALA A 198 21.52 10.39 9.23
N GLU A 199 21.43 11.61 8.69
CA GLU A 199 22.61 12.35 8.20
C GLU A 199 23.54 12.79 9.34
N PHE A 200 23.00 12.95 10.55
CA PHE A 200 23.76 13.31 11.75
C PHE A 200 24.21 12.08 12.56
N GLY A 201 23.87 10.86 12.13
CA GLY A 201 24.27 9.61 12.78
C GLY A 201 23.71 9.40 14.19
N LYS A 202 22.66 10.14 14.60
CA LYS A 202 22.07 10.05 15.93
C LYS A 202 20.54 10.06 15.90
N GLU A 203 19.93 8.99 16.39
CA GLU A 203 18.47 8.91 16.57
C GLU A 203 18.01 9.85 17.70
N ARG A 204 16.77 10.36 17.59
CA ARG A 204 16.18 11.24 18.61
C ARG A 204 14.73 10.86 18.97
N LEU A 205 13.82 10.93 18.01
CA LEU A 205 12.37 10.67 18.14
C LEU A 205 11.91 9.45 17.34
N CYS A 206 12.61 9.13 16.26
CA CYS A 206 12.35 7.96 15.43
C CYS A 206 13.64 7.18 15.21
N SER A 207 13.55 5.84 15.18
CA SER A 207 14.70 5.01 14.82
C SER A 207 14.96 5.05 13.31
N PHE A 208 16.18 4.73 12.89
CA PHE A 208 16.58 4.69 11.49
C PHE A 208 16.03 3.46 10.76
N ASP A 209 15.84 2.37 11.47
CA ASP A 209 15.24 1.14 10.95
C ASP A 209 13.70 1.19 10.89
N GLY A 210 13.09 2.23 11.45
CA GLY A 210 11.63 2.37 11.50
C GLY A 210 10.95 1.52 12.57
N SER A 211 11.70 0.80 13.42
CA SER A 211 11.15 0.03 14.54
C SER A 211 10.45 0.92 15.59
N THR A 212 10.88 2.18 15.71
CA THR A 212 10.34 3.15 16.66
C THR A 212 9.94 4.44 15.95
N CYS A 213 8.70 4.90 16.20
CA CYS A 213 8.23 6.19 15.72
C CYS A 213 7.39 6.88 16.80
N ILE A 214 7.84 8.03 17.30
CA ILE A 214 7.12 8.81 18.32
C ILE A 214 5.66 9.08 17.95
N ARG A 215 5.39 9.21 16.64
CA ARG A 215 4.05 9.54 16.11
C ARG A 215 3.03 8.42 16.26
N LEU A 216 3.44 7.19 16.59
CA LEU A 216 2.52 6.07 16.88
C LEU A 216 1.81 6.25 18.22
N GLY A 217 2.42 6.97 19.17
CA GLY A 217 1.84 7.26 20.48
C GLY A 217 1.15 8.63 20.59
N MET A 218 1.17 9.42 19.51
CA MET A 218 0.62 10.79 19.51
C MET A 218 -0.85 10.78 19.05
N PRO A 219 -1.80 11.17 19.93
CA PRO A 219 -3.22 11.18 19.60
C PRO A 219 -3.58 12.35 18.68
N SER A 220 -2.90 13.49 18.81
CA SER A 220 -3.16 14.65 17.95
C SER A 220 -2.35 14.59 16.65
N ARG A 221 -3.01 15.00 15.57
CA ARG A 221 -2.38 15.20 14.26
C ARG A 221 -1.41 16.39 14.27
N THR A 222 -1.69 17.44 15.03
CA THR A 222 -0.76 18.58 15.16
C THR A 222 0.53 18.15 15.85
N ASP A 223 0.43 17.28 16.84
CA ASP A 223 1.62 16.70 17.49
C ASP A 223 2.38 15.77 16.53
N ALA A 224 1.73 15.24 15.49
CA ALA A 224 2.39 14.39 14.50
C ALA A 224 3.38 15.14 13.59
N THR A 225 3.51 16.47 13.70
CA THR A 225 4.66 17.21 13.15
C THR A 225 5.90 17.10 14.03
N LEU A 226 5.78 16.65 15.28
CA LEU A 226 6.89 16.28 16.15
C LEU A 226 7.41 14.92 15.70
N GLY A 227 8.42 14.93 14.84
CA GLY A 227 9.14 13.73 14.43
C GLY A 227 10.38 14.08 13.62
N ASP A 228 11.34 13.17 13.56
CA ASP A 228 12.58 13.37 12.81
C ASP A 228 12.46 13.01 11.31
N CYS A 229 11.23 12.88 10.81
CA CYS A 229 11.00 12.46 9.44
C CYS A 229 10.81 13.68 8.54
N GLY A 230 11.75 13.91 7.61
CA GLY A 230 11.53 14.85 6.52
C GLY A 230 10.44 14.32 5.59
N HIS A 231 9.56 15.20 5.12
CA HIS A 231 8.41 14.83 4.29
C HIS A 231 8.82 14.65 2.83
N ALA A 232 8.18 13.71 2.11
CA ALA A 232 8.57 13.36 0.75
C ALA A 232 8.61 14.57 -0.21
N PRO A 233 7.63 15.50 -0.20
CA PRO A 233 7.67 16.67 -1.06
C PRO A 233 8.79 17.65 -0.73
N ILE A 234 9.18 17.75 0.56
CA ILE A 234 10.27 18.65 0.98
C ILE A 234 11.62 18.12 0.54
N TRP A 235 11.83 16.80 0.61
CA TRP A 235 13.01 16.18 0.04
C TRP A 235 13.08 16.36 -1.48
N CYS A 236 11.94 16.27 -2.18
CA CYS A 236 11.91 16.56 -3.62
C CYS A 236 12.25 18.01 -3.92
N LEU A 237 11.70 18.96 -3.14
CA LEU A 237 11.97 20.37 -3.31
C LEU A 237 13.47 20.70 -3.10
N ALA A 238 14.08 20.11 -2.07
CA ALA A 238 15.53 20.24 -1.85
C ALA A 238 16.33 19.70 -3.04
N LYS A 239 16.00 18.49 -3.53
CA LYS A 239 16.67 17.90 -4.71
C LYS A 239 16.48 18.72 -5.98
N VAL A 240 15.31 19.32 -6.19
CA VAL A 240 15.06 20.22 -7.32
C VAL A 240 16.06 21.38 -7.31
N PHE A 241 16.29 21.98 -6.14
CA PHE A 241 17.29 23.06 -6.00
C PHE A 241 18.73 22.57 -6.14
N GLU A 242 19.07 21.38 -5.63
CA GLU A 242 20.38 20.75 -5.86
C GLU A 242 20.67 20.51 -7.35
N LEU A 243 19.63 20.23 -8.15
CA LEU A 243 19.71 20.10 -9.60
C LEU A 243 19.81 21.46 -10.35
N GLY A 244 19.87 22.58 -9.63
CA GLY A 244 20.09 23.91 -10.18
C GLY A 244 18.82 24.69 -10.56
N TRP A 245 17.64 24.13 -10.32
CA TRP A 245 16.37 24.85 -10.49
C TRP A 245 16.24 25.95 -9.43
N LYS A 246 15.56 27.06 -9.78
CA LYS A 246 15.34 28.20 -8.90
C LYS A 246 13.88 28.26 -8.45
N PRO A 247 13.56 28.99 -7.37
CA PRO A 247 12.17 29.25 -6.96
C PRO A 247 11.27 29.76 -8.11
N SER A 248 11.81 30.62 -8.99
CA SER A 248 11.09 31.13 -10.17
C SER A 248 10.70 30.05 -11.18
N ASP A 249 11.35 28.90 -11.14
CA ASP A 249 11.15 27.80 -12.09
C ASP A 249 10.13 26.78 -11.60
N LEU A 250 9.75 26.80 -10.31
CA LEU A 250 8.79 25.86 -9.73
C LEU A 250 7.42 25.81 -10.44
N PRO A 251 6.88 26.91 -11.00
CA PRO A 251 5.66 26.84 -11.81
C PRO A 251 5.78 25.94 -13.05
N MET A 252 7.01 25.66 -13.51
CA MET A 252 7.30 24.74 -14.63
C MET A 252 7.38 23.27 -14.20
N LEU A 253 7.22 22.97 -12.92
CA LEU A 253 7.30 21.63 -12.36
C LEU A 253 5.94 21.21 -11.80
N ASP A 254 5.64 19.92 -11.91
CA ASP A 254 4.47 19.29 -11.31
C ASP A 254 4.92 18.25 -10.29
N PHE A 255 4.57 18.50 -9.03
CA PHE A 255 4.85 17.59 -7.91
C PHE A 255 3.65 16.65 -7.73
N TYR A 256 3.90 15.36 -7.56
CA TYR A 256 2.87 14.35 -7.29
C TYR A 256 3.19 13.65 -5.96
N GLU A 257 2.28 13.70 -4.99
CA GLU A 257 2.42 13.04 -3.68
C GLU A 257 1.37 11.93 -3.52
N ALA A 258 1.84 10.71 -3.23
CA ALA A 258 0.99 9.61 -2.80
C ALA A 258 1.37 9.17 -1.39
N GLY A 259 0.34 8.86 -0.59
CA GLY A 259 0.49 8.28 0.74
C GLY A 259 -0.01 6.83 0.74
N PHE A 260 0.63 6.01 1.56
CA PHE A 260 0.37 4.59 1.70
C PHE A 260 0.46 4.19 3.17
N TYR A 261 -0.42 3.30 3.60
CA TYR A 261 -0.31 2.64 4.89
C TYR A 261 0.83 1.61 4.88
N PRO A 262 1.32 1.16 6.05
CA PRO A 262 2.39 0.16 6.13
C PRO A 262 2.07 -1.18 5.46
N ASP A 263 0.79 -1.53 5.35
CA ASP A 263 0.30 -2.72 4.62
C ASP A 263 0.26 -2.51 3.09
N GLY A 264 0.73 -1.35 2.62
CA GLY A 264 0.74 -0.96 1.23
C GLY A 264 -0.51 -0.20 0.79
N SER A 265 -1.64 -0.35 1.48
CA SER A 265 -2.90 0.20 0.99
C SER A 265 -2.80 1.72 0.75
N PRO A 266 -3.35 2.23 -0.36
CA PRO A 266 -3.36 3.66 -0.61
C PRO A 266 -4.08 4.43 0.49
N TRP A 267 -3.52 5.56 0.87
CA TRP A 267 -4.20 6.52 1.73
C TRP A 267 -5.02 7.49 0.87
N TRP A 268 -6.31 7.18 0.71
CA TRP A 268 -7.27 8.08 0.07
C TRP A 268 -7.73 9.15 1.04
N ARG A 269 -7.43 10.40 0.71
CA ARG A 269 -8.05 11.54 1.39
C ARG A 269 -9.47 11.74 0.85
N THR A 270 -10.39 12.15 1.72
CA THR A 270 -11.83 12.31 1.42
C THR A 270 -12.15 13.60 0.68
N GLU A 271 -11.28 14.60 0.77
CA GLU A 271 -11.42 15.91 0.13
C GLU A 271 -10.08 16.42 -0.38
N PRO A 272 -10.03 17.18 -1.50
CA PRO A 272 -8.80 17.71 -2.10
C PRO A 272 -8.21 18.83 -1.24
N SER A 273 -7.64 18.46 -0.09
CA SER A 273 -6.98 19.38 0.84
C SER A 273 -5.60 18.87 1.24
N TYR A 274 -4.73 19.82 1.55
CA TYR A 274 -3.46 19.53 2.18
C TYR A 274 -3.52 19.80 3.68
N THR A 275 -2.86 18.92 4.43
CA THR A 275 -3.10 18.83 5.88
C THR A 275 -1.85 19.09 6.71
N CYS A 276 -0.67 19.06 6.09
CA CYS A 276 0.58 19.29 6.79
C CYS A 276 1.00 20.76 6.65
N THR A 277 0.89 21.50 7.74
CA THR A 277 1.27 22.92 7.84
C THR A 277 2.75 23.15 7.52
N TYR A 278 3.64 22.22 7.89
CA TYR A 278 5.07 22.33 7.58
C TYR A 278 5.33 22.36 6.07
N CYS A 279 4.74 21.44 5.31
CA CYS A 279 4.92 21.40 3.86
C CYS A 279 4.33 22.64 3.19
N GLU A 280 3.11 23.02 3.57
CA GLU A 280 2.42 24.18 2.98
C GLU A 280 3.18 25.48 3.19
N ASN A 281 3.72 25.69 4.40
CA ASN A 281 4.55 26.85 4.66
C ASN A 281 5.81 26.86 3.78
N MET A 282 6.46 25.71 3.58
CA MET A 282 7.61 25.62 2.68
C MET A 282 7.22 25.88 1.22
N PHE A 283 6.11 25.30 0.75
CA PHE A 283 5.59 25.54 -0.60
C PHE A 283 5.35 27.03 -0.84
N ALA A 284 4.73 27.71 0.13
CA ALA A 284 4.47 29.14 0.06
C ALA A 284 5.77 29.97 0.06
N ILE A 285 6.73 29.64 0.93
CA ILE A 285 8.02 30.33 1.01
C ILE A 285 8.79 30.24 -0.31
N PHE A 286 8.78 29.05 -0.93
CA PHE A 286 9.54 28.81 -2.15
C PHE A 286 8.77 29.14 -3.43
N GLY A 287 7.49 29.50 -3.34
CA GLY A 287 6.68 29.86 -4.51
C GLY A 287 6.20 28.66 -5.33
N LEU A 288 6.04 27.48 -4.71
CA LEU A 288 5.37 26.36 -5.36
C LEU A 288 3.88 26.67 -5.47
N ASP A 289 3.34 26.68 -6.68
CA ASP A 289 1.94 27.07 -6.95
C ASP A 289 0.93 25.98 -6.53
N LYS A 290 1.26 24.72 -6.84
CA LYS A 290 0.43 23.55 -6.53
C LYS A 290 1.23 22.27 -6.41
N ILE A 291 0.63 21.29 -5.75
CA ILE A 291 1.04 19.88 -5.73
C ILE A 291 -0.16 19.00 -6.07
N TYR A 292 0.05 17.88 -6.76
CA TYR A 292 -0.99 16.90 -7.05
C TYR A 292 -1.02 15.84 -5.95
N GLY A 293 -2.16 15.69 -5.28
CA GLY A 293 -2.39 14.60 -4.33
C GLY A 293 -3.35 13.55 -4.88
N ALA A 294 -3.30 12.35 -4.32
CA ALA A 294 -4.18 11.25 -4.67
C ALA A 294 -5.51 11.31 -3.86
N PHE A 295 -6.64 11.54 -4.54
CA PHE A 295 -7.98 11.61 -3.93
C PHE A 295 -9.00 10.88 -4.79
N GLY A 296 -9.90 10.10 -4.17
CA GLY A 296 -11.02 9.48 -4.88
C GLY A 296 -10.65 8.71 -6.15
N GLY A 297 -9.43 8.18 -6.23
CA GLY A 297 -8.93 7.48 -7.41
C GLY A 297 -8.46 8.37 -8.58
N ALA A 298 -8.16 9.64 -8.34
CA ALA A 298 -7.59 10.57 -9.31
C ALA A 298 -6.51 11.50 -8.68
N TRP A 299 -5.68 12.08 -9.54
CA TRP A 299 -4.78 13.17 -9.15
C TRP A 299 -5.55 14.49 -9.09
N HIS A 300 -5.57 15.15 -7.95
CA HIS A 300 -6.18 16.48 -7.80
C HIS A 300 -5.10 17.53 -7.49
N PRO A 301 -5.15 18.69 -8.16
CA PRO A 301 -4.29 19.81 -7.82
C PRO A 301 -4.70 20.39 -6.47
N LEU A 302 -3.72 20.58 -5.60
CA LEU A 302 -3.81 21.23 -4.30
C LEU A 302 -3.03 22.52 -4.40
N TRP A 303 -3.75 23.62 -4.56
CA TRP A 303 -3.15 24.94 -4.68
C TRP A 303 -2.61 25.37 -3.33
N THR A 304 -1.36 25.83 -3.30
CA THR A 304 -0.68 26.24 -2.06
C THR A 304 -1.45 27.33 -1.33
N LYS A 305 -2.00 28.29 -2.08
CA LYS A 305 -2.82 29.38 -1.51
C LYS A 305 -4.02 28.85 -0.70
N ASP A 306 -4.71 27.83 -1.20
CA ASP A 306 -5.92 27.28 -0.58
C ASP A 306 -5.52 26.31 0.55
N SER A 307 -4.45 25.57 0.32
CA SER A 307 -3.91 24.55 1.22
C SER A 307 -3.30 25.13 2.50
N LEU A 308 -2.78 26.36 2.46
CA LEU A 308 -2.41 27.13 3.67
C LEU A 308 -3.60 27.31 4.62
N TYR A 309 -4.78 27.66 4.09
CA TYR A 309 -5.98 27.83 4.89
C TYR A 309 -6.48 26.49 5.42
N THR A 310 -6.59 25.47 4.55
CA THR A 310 -7.11 24.16 4.99
C THR A 310 -6.20 23.51 6.03
N SER A 311 -4.87 23.56 5.84
CA SER A 311 -3.92 23.01 6.82
C SER A 311 -4.00 23.73 8.17
N THR A 312 -4.26 25.05 8.15
CA THR A 312 -4.52 25.84 9.36
C THR A 312 -5.83 25.43 10.05
N GLU A 313 -6.90 25.20 9.30
CA GLU A 313 -8.19 24.70 9.84
C GLU A 313 -8.03 23.32 10.49
N TYR A 314 -7.28 22.42 9.85
CA TYR A 314 -6.92 21.13 10.43
C TYR A 314 -6.11 21.29 11.72
N ALA A 315 -5.13 22.17 11.73
CA ALA A 315 -4.30 22.42 12.90
C ALA A 315 -5.10 23.02 14.07
N LYS A 316 -6.10 23.85 13.78
CA LYS A 316 -7.03 24.41 14.77
C LYS A 316 -8.11 23.43 15.21
N GLY A 317 -8.22 22.26 14.56
CA GLY A 317 -9.30 21.29 14.80
C GLY A 317 -10.67 21.75 14.32
N THR A 318 -10.76 22.83 13.53
CA THR A 318 -12.01 23.29 12.92
C THR A 318 -12.42 22.43 11.72
N LYS A 319 -11.49 21.62 11.20
CA LYS A 319 -11.71 20.61 10.16
C LYS A 319 -11.19 19.23 10.59
N LYS A 320 -11.90 18.16 10.22
CA LYS A 320 -11.54 16.76 10.53
C LYS A 320 -11.06 16.02 9.29
N ALA A 321 -10.01 15.21 9.48
CA ALA A 321 -9.25 14.52 8.43
C ALA A 321 -9.98 13.30 7.87
#